data_AF-A0A923X398-F1
#
_entry.id   AF-A0A923X398-F1
#
_cell.length_a   1.000
_cell.length_b   1.000
_cell.length_c   1.000
_cell.angle_alpha   90.00
_cell.angle_beta   90.00
_cell.angle_gamma   90.00
#
_symmetry.space_group_name_H-M   'P 1'
#
loop_
_entity.id
_entity.type
_entity.pdbx_description
1 polymer ?
#
loop_
_entity_poly.entity_id
_entity_poly.type
_entity_poly.pdbx_seq_one_letter_code
_entity_poly.pdbx_strand_id
1 'polypeptide(L)'
;MSDTPDTNNDPAEPLEVERMSVEQLQGLLEAPDLTKGERRELQRAIRFHRRVELWETRQANPTPAKAHRVIISVAMMGACLGMLYLLIFKS
;
A
#
# COMPACT_ATOMS: atom_id res chain seq x y z
N MET A 1 -54.79 -21.00 12.91
CA MET A 1 -53.96 -19.96 13.55
C MET A 1 -52.83 -20.62 14.32
N SER A 2 -51.60 -20.50 13.84
CA SER A 2 -50.39 -20.69 14.64
C SER A 2 -49.33 -19.81 13.99
N ASP A 3 -49.21 -18.60 14.53
CA ASP A 3 -48.25 -17.59 14.10
C ASP A 3 -46.84 -18.06 14.48
N THR A 4 -46.00 -18.32 13.47
CA THR A 4 -44.56 -18.45 13.66
C THR A 4 -43.99 -17.06 13.98
N PRO A 5 -43.17 -16.89 15.02
CA PRO A 5 -42.53 -15.61 15.26
C PRO A 5 -41.52 -15.36 14.15
N ASP A 6 -41.78 -14.32 13.36
CA ASP A 6 -40.85 -13.78 12.37
C ASP A 6 -39.55 -13.45 13.08
N THR A 7 -38.55 -14.31 12.85
CA THR A 7 -37.18 -14.06 13.28
C THR A 7 -36.66 -12.96 12.38
N ASN A 8 -36.82 -11.71 12.80
CA ASN A 8 -36.17 -10.54 12.24
C ASN A 8 -34.66 -10.83 12.18
N ASN A 9 -34.20 -11.31 11.03
CA ASN A 9 -32.81 -11.22 10.61
C ASN A 9 -32.61 -9.75 10.21
N ASP A 10 -32.50 -8.88 11.20
CA ASP A 10 -31.82 -7.61 10.97
C ASP A 10 -30.38 -7.96 10.55
N PRO A 11 -29.95 -7.62 9.33
CA PRO A 11 -28.55 -7.80 8.97
C PRO A 11 -27.77 -6.92 9.94
N ALA A 12 -27.01 -7.54 10.83
CA ALA A 12 -26.09 -6.85 11.74
C ALA A 12 -25.32 -5.84 10.89
N GLU A 13 -25.61 -4.55 11.08
CA GLU A 13 -24.94 -3.49 10.35
C GLU A 13 -23.44 -3.73 10.48
N PRO A 14 -22.67 -3.67 9.38
CA PRO A 14 -21.23 -3.77 9.48
C PRO A 14 -20.83 -2.66 10.44
N LEU A 15 -20.35 -3.03 11.64
CA LEU A 15 -19.76 -2.10 12.57
C LEU A 15 -18.72 -1.34 11.76
N GLU A 16 -19.04 -0.11 11.37
CA GLU A 16 -18.11 0.81 10.76
C GLU A 16 -17.11 1.07 11.88
N VAL A 17 -16.09 0.21 11.94
CA VAL A 17 -14.94 0.40 12.80
C VAL A 17 -14.31 1.67 12.26
N GLU A 18 -14.69 2.80 12.86
CA GLU A 18 -14.22 4.12 12.53
C GLU A 18 -12.69 4.04 12.54
N ARG A 19 -12.11 3.92 11.34
CA ARG A 19 -10.67 3.73 11.18
C ARG A 19 -10.05 5.06 11.52
N MET A 20 -9.57 5.18 12.76
CA MET A 20 -8.84 6.37 13.18
C MET A 20 -7.72 6.64 12.17
N SER A 21 -7.70 7.84 11.62
CA SER A 21 -6.70 8.23 10.63
C SER A 21 -5.32 8.28 11.29
N VAL A 22 -4.27 8.14 10.48
CA VAL A 22 -2.89 8.25 10.97
C VAL A 22 -2.64 9.61 11.64
N GLU A 23 -3.29 10.66 11.15
CA GLU A 23 -3.23 12.02 11.72
C GLU A 23 -3.86 12.09 13.12
N GLN A 24 -5.00 11.43 13.33
CA GLN A 24 -5.62 11.33 14.66
C GLN A 24 -4.75 10.56 15.65
N LEU A 25 -4.16 9.44 15.20
CA LEU A 25 -3.19 8.67 16.02
C LEU A 25 -1.94 9.50 16.34
N GLN A 26 -1.50 10.36 15.42
CA GLN A 26 -0.34 11.21 15.63
C GLN A 26 -0.64 12.37 16.59
N GLY A 27 -1.84 12.97 16.53
CA GLY A 27 -2.31 13.95 17.51
C GLY A 27 -2.43 13.36 18.92
N LEU A 28 -2.89 12.11 19.03
CA LEU A 28 -2.89 11.37 20.31
C LEU A 28 -1.47 11.08 20.82
N LEU A 29 -0.46 10.97 19.97
CA LEU A 29 0.94 10.79 20.40
C LEU A 29 1.54 12.06 21.00
N GLU A 30 1.07 13.22 20.54
CA GLU A 30 1.52 14.54 21.00
C GLU A 30 0.88 14.94 22.33
N ALA A 31 -0.20 14.27 22.74
CA ALA A 31 -0.81 14.50 24.03
C ALA A 31 0.19 14.21 25.18
N PRO A 32 0.31 15.14 26.15
CA PRO A 32 1.26 15.02 27.26
C PRO A 32 0.89 13.93 28.27
N ASP A 33 -0.35 13.43 28.20
CA ASP A 33 -0.97 12.59 29.23
C ASP A 33 -0.71 11.09 29.03
N LEU A 34 0.01 10.72 27.96
CA LEU A 34 0.26 9.31 27.65
C LEU A 34 1.33 8.71 28.54
N THR A 35 1.01 7.55 29.12
CA THR A 35 2.00 6.71 29.78
C THR A 35 3.02 6.18 28.78
N LYS A 36 4.22 5.80 29.26
CA LYS A 36 5.27 5.22 28.42
C LYS A 36 4.81 3.95 27.67
N GLY A 37 3.86 3.20 28.23
CA GLY A 37 3.28 2.00 27.62
C GLY A 37 2.39 2.35 26.44
N GLU A 38 1.42 3.23 26.66
CA GLU A 38 0.47 3.69 25.63
C GLU A 38 1.21 4.37 24.47
N ARG A 39 2.20 5.22 24.76
CA ARG A 39 3.02 5.87 23.73
C ARG A 39 3.72 4.84 22.82
N ARG A 40 4.18 3.72 23.37
CA ARG A 40 4.82 2.64 22.59
C ARG A 40 3.81 1.89 21.74
N GLU A 41 2.61 1.63 22.27
CA GLU A 41 1.53 0.97 21.52
C GLU A 41 1.02 1.84 20.38
N LEU A 42 0.83 3.14 20.64
CA LEU A 42 0.45 4.10 19.61
C LEU A 42 1.51 4.19 18.50
N GLN A 43 2.79 4.22 18.86
CA GLN A 43 3.89 4.18 17.88
C GLN A 43 3.92 2.88 17.06
N ARG A 44 3.47 1.75 17.63
CA ARG A 44 3.34 0.50 16.88
C ARG A 44 2.15 0.56 15.95
N ALA A 45 1.01 1.11 16.39
CA ALA A 45 -0.18 1.30 15.60
C ALA A 45 0.09 2.20 14.39
N ILE A 46 0.72 3.36 14.59
CA ILE A 46 1.13 4.28 13.51
C ILE A 46 2.04 3.58 12.49
N ARG A 47 3.05 2.83 12.97
CA ARG A 47 3.95 2.07 12.09
C ARG A 47 3.25 0.96 11.32
N PHE A 48 2.26 0.31 11.93
CA PHE A 48 1.46 -0.71 11.27
C PHE A 48 0.58 -0.06 10.18
N HIS A 49 -0.14 1.01 10.51
CA HIS A 49 -0.96 1.74 9.55
C HIS A 49 -0.16 2.22 8.35
N ARG A 50 1.01 2.83 8.58
CA ARG A 50 1.89 3.28 7.50
C ARG A 50 2.36 2.14 6.60
N ARG A 51 2.58 0.94 7.15
CA ARG A 51 2.93 -0.24 6.34
C ARG A 51 1.76 -0.73 5.51
N VAL A 52 0.54 -0.72 6.06
CA VAL A 52 -0.68 -1.10 5.33
C VAL A 52 -0.92 -0.12 4.19
N GLU A 53 -0.87 1.18 4.45
CA GLU A 53 -1.03 2.23 3.44
C GLU A 53 0.05 2.12 2.33
N LEU A 54 1.30 1.85 2.71
CA LEU A 54 2.39 1.65 1.75
C LEU A 54 2.23 0.36 0.94
N TRP A 55 1.58 -0.66 1.50
CA TRP A 55 1.24 -1.89 0.79
C TRP A 55 0.05 -1.68 -0.15
N GLU A 56 -1.00 -0.99 0.29
CA GLU A 56 -2.16 -0.62 -0.52
C GLU A 56 -1.77 0.28 -1.69
N THR A 57 -0.92 1.28 -1.47
CA THR A 57 -0.40 2.14 -2.55
C THR A 57 0.47 1.38 -3.55
N ARG A 58 1.27 0.40 -3.10
CA ARG A 58 2.04 -0.49 -3.99
C ARG A 58 1.16 -1.47 -4.77
N GLN A 59 0.06 -1.91 -4.20
CA GLN A 59 -0.95 -2.72 -4.88
C GLN A 59 -1.76 -1.91 -5.90
N ALA A 60 -2.09 -0.66 -5.57
CA ALA A 60 -2.84 0.24 -6.43
C ALA A 60 -2.00 0.74 -7.62
N ASN A 61 -0.70 0.96 -7.41
CA ASN A 61 0.26 1.29 -8.45
C ASN A 61 1.37 0.23 -8.50
N PRO A 62 1.10 -0.96 -9.07
CA PRO A 62 2.17 -1.88 -9.38
C PRO A 62 3.07 -1.17 -10.39
N THR A 63 4.30 -0.84 -9.98
CA THR A 63 5.30 -0.27 -10.89
C THR A 63 5.30 -1.11 -12.17
N PRO A 64 5.21 -0.50 -13.36
CA PRO A 64 5.04 -1.25 -14.59
C PRO A 64 6.36 -1.98 -14.89
N ALA A 65 6.53 -3.16 -14.30
CA ALA A 65 7.66 -4.05 -14.57
C ALA A 65 7.80 -4.34 -16.07
N LYS A 66 6.70 -4.21 -16.83
CA LYS A 66 6.70 -4.24 -18.29
C LYS A 66 7.51 -3.11 -18.94
N ALA A 67 7.36 -1.86 -18.46
CA ALA A 67 8.10 -0.73 -19.01
C ALA A 67 9.60 -0.86 -18.78
N HIS A 68 10.01 -1.35 -17.61
CA HIS A 68 11.41 -1.58 -17.28
C HIS A 68 12.06 -2.62 -18.21
N ARG A 69 11.34 -3.72 -18.51
CA ARG A 69 11.82 -4.74 -19.46
C ARG A 69 11.97 -4.18 -20.87
N VAL A 70 11.00 -3.38 -21.34
CA VAL A 70 11.06 -2.75 -22.67
C VAL A 70 12.24 -1.78 -22.77
N ILE A 71 12.48 -0.95 -21.75
CA ILE A 71 13.62 -0.01 -21.73
C ILE A 71 14.95 -0.76 -21.82
N ILE A 72 15.12 -1.83 -21.03
CA ILE A 72 16.34 -2.65 -21.08
C ILE A 72 16.52 -3.28 -22.47
N SER A 73 15.46 -3.84 -23.05
CA SER A 73 15.52 -4.45 -24.38
C SER A 73 15.89 -3.44 -25.47
N VAL A 74 15.32 -2.24 -25.44
CA VAL A 74 15.66 -1.17 -26.40
C VAL A 74 17.11 -0.70 -26.21
N ALA A 75 17.57 -0.55 -24.97
CA ALA A 75 18.95 -0.17 -24.67
C ALA A 75 19.96 -1.22 -25.17
N MET A 76 19.68 -2.50 -24.94
CA MET A 76 20.50 -3.61 -25.45
C MET A 76 20.53 -3.63 -26.98
N MET A 77 19.39 -3.44 -27.63
CA MET A 77 19.31 -3.42 -29.09
C MET A 77 20.12 -2.24 -29.68
N GLY A 78 20.02 -1.06 -29.06
CA GLY A 78 20.82 0.11 -29.43
C GLY A 78 22.33 -0.12 -29.25
N ALA A 79 22.74 -0.77 -28.16
CA ALA A 79 24.13 -1.11 -27.91
C ALA A 79 24.68 -2.11 -28.95
N CYS A 80 23.92 -3.16 -29.27
CA CYS A 80 24.30 -4.12 -30.31
C CYS A 80 24.46 -3.47 -31.68
N LEU A 81 23.52 -2.60 -32.06
CA LEU A 81 23.59 -1.86 -33.32
C LEU A 81 24.77 -0.87 -33.35
N GLY A 82 25.03 -0.18 -32.25
CA GLY A 82 26.20 0.70 -32.12
C GLY A 82 27.52 -0.07 -32.24
N MET A 83 27.63 -1.24 -31.61
CA MET A 83 28.80 -2.09 -31.73
C MET A 83 28.99 -2.61 -33.15
N LEU A 84 27.91 -3.04 -33.81
CA LEU A 84 27.92 -3.48 -35.21
C LEU A 84 28.36 -2.33 -36.15
N TYR A 85 27.84 -1.13 -35.93
CA TYR A 85 28.23 0.05 -36.70
C TYR A 85 29.74 0.35 -36.56
N LEU A 86 30.27 0.29 -35.34
CA LEU A 86 31.70 0.47 -35.10
C LEU A 86 32.54 -0.63 -35.77
N LEU A 87 32.08 -1.87 -35.76
CA LEU A 87 32.78 -2.98 -36.41
C LEU A 87 32.78 -2.88 -37.94
N ILE A 88 31.71 -2.36 -38.55
CA ILE A 88 31.57 -2.27 -40.01
C ILE A 88 32.25 -1.01 -40.57
N PHE A 89 32.09 0.13 -39.90
CA PHE A 89 32.54 1.44 -40.43
C PHE A 89 33.85 1.94 -39.85
N LYS A 90 34.37 1.28 -38.80
CA LYS A 90 35.63 1.62 -38.15
C LYS A 90 36.69 0.51 -38.25
N SER A 91 36.37 -0.58 -38.93
CA SER A 91 37.32 -1.58 -39.45
C SER A 91 37.75 -1.23 -40.87
#